data_AF-A0A4R2KXB8-F1
#
_entry.id   AF-A0A4R2KXB8-F1
#
_cell.length_a   1.000
_cell.length_b   1.000
_cell.length_c   1.000
_cell.angle_alpha   90.00
_cell.angle_beta   90.00
_cell.angle_gamma   90.00
#
_symmetry.space_group_name_H-M   'P 1'
#
loop_
_entity.id
_entity.type
_entity.pdbx_description
1 polymer ?
#
loop_
_entity_poly.entity_id
_entity_poly.type
_entity_poly.pdbx_seq_one_letter_code
_entity_poly.pdbx_strand_id
1 'polypeptide(L)'
;MRGSGYVVDALEAALWAFWHARDFREGALAAVDLGDDADTTGAIYWQIAGAVFGESGIPAAWLEVLHDGDGIRSVADELLDCVAH
;
A
#
# COMPACT_ATOMS: atom_id res chain seq x y z
N MET A 1 4.31 13.35 -24.98
CA MET A 1 4.47 12.58 -23.73
C MET A 1 4.44 13.58 -22.59
N ARG A 2 3.32 13.67 -21.87
CA ARG A 2 3.17 14.48 -20.65
C ARG A 2 2.95 13.50 -19.50
N GLY A 3 4.04 12.97 -18.94
CA GLY A 3 4.01 12.16 -17.73
C GLY A 3 4.66 12.94 -16.61
N SER A 4 3.89 13.59 -15.75
CA SER A 4 4.38 14.08 -14.46
C SER A 4 3.27 14.42 -13.47
N GLY A 5 2.09 14.87 -13.91
CA GLY A 5 0.98 15.22 -13.01
C GLY A 5 0.41 13.99 -12.29
N TYR A 6 -0.02 13.00 -13.07
CA TYR A 6 -0.72 11.81 -12.57
C TYR A 6 -0.01 11.03 -11.46
N VAL A 7 1.31 10.82 -11.57
CA VAL A 7 2.09 10.10 -10.53
C VAL A 7 2.24 10.95 -9.28
N VAL A 8 2.42 12.25 -9.42
CA VAL A 8 2.52 13.18 -8.29
C VAL A 8 1.17 13.27 -7.58
N ASP A 9 0.07 13.37 -8.33
CA ASP A 9 -1.30 13.41 -7.79
C ASP A 9 -1.62 12.10 -7.04
N ALA A 10 -1.25 10.95 -7.60
CA ALA A 10 -1.46 9.65 -6.95
C ALA A 10 -0.66 9.52 -5.64
N LEU A 11 0.60 9.99 -5.63
CA LEU A 11 1.44 9.99 -4.44
C LEU A 11 0.90 10.96 -3.37
N GLU A 12 0.47 12.16 -3.77
CA GLU A 12 -0.11 13.15 -2.85
C GLU A 12 -1.40 12.61 -2.21
N ALA A 13 -2.28 11.99 -2.99
CA ALA A 13 -3.50 11.35 -2.47
C ALA A 13 -3.19 10.20 -1.49
N ALA A 14 -2.22 9.35 -1.81
CA ALA A 14 -1.81 8.24 -0.94
C ALA A 14 -1.23 8.74 0.39
N LEU A 15 -0.38 9.77 0.35
CA LEU A 15 0.20 10.39 1.55
C LEU A 15 -0.86 11.10 2.38
N TRP A 16 -1.81 11.79 1.74
CA TRP A 16 -2.93 12.41 2.41
C TRP A 16 -3.78 11.37 3.13
N ALA A 17 -4.14 10.27 2.46
CA ALA A 17 -4.92 9.19 3.05
C ALA A 17 -4.19 8.56 4.25
N PHE A 18 -2.87 8.32 4.13
CA PHE A 18 -2.05 7.80 5.21
C PHE A 18 -1.99 8.75 6.41
N TRP A 19 -1.78 10.04 6.19
CA TRP A 19 -1.66 11.03 7.26
C TRP A 19 -2.93 11.18 8.11
N HIS A 20 -4.10 11.00 7.49
CA HIS A 20 -5.39 11.20 8.16
C HIS A 20 -6.02 9.90 8.69
N ALA A 21 -5.45 8.74 8.37
CA ALA A 21 -5.96 7.46 8.82
C ALA A 21 -5.53 7.10 10.25
N ARG A 22 -6.40 6.41 10.98
CA ARG A 22 -6.08 5.87 12.32
C ARG A 22 -5.59 4.43 12.27
N ASP A 23 -5.92 3.72 11.20
CA ASP A 23 -5.48 2.36 10.94
C ASP A 23 -5.32 2.09 9.43
N PHE A 24 -4.72 0.94 9.11
CA PHE A 24 -4.45 0.53 7.73
C PHE A 24 -5.71 0.51 6.88
N ARG A 25 -6.84 0.05 7.44
CA ARG A 25 -8.08 -0.12 6.70
C ARG A 25 -8.68 1.24 6.33
N GLU A 26 -8.77 2.15 7.29
CA GLU A 26 -9.32 3.49 7.09
C GLU A 26 -8.55 4.23 6.00
N GLY A 27 -7.22 4.19 6.02
CA GLY A 27 -6.42 4.84 4.99
C GLY A 27 -6.46 4.14 3.65
N ALA A 28 -6.51 2.80 3.61
CA ALA A 28 -6.62 2.06 2.36
C ALA A 28 -7.93 2.40 1.63
N LEU A 29 -9.04 2.50 2.36
CA LEU A 29 -10.32 2.92 1.82
C LEU A 29 -10.30 4.38 1.36
N ALA A 30 -9.72 5.28 2.15
CA ALA A 30 -9.58 6.68 1.76
C ALA A 30 -8.71 6.85 0.50
N ALA A 31 -7.63 6.08 0.36
CA ALA A 31 -6.74 6.14 -0.79
C ALA A 31 -7.43 5.75 -2.10
N VAL A 32 -8.26 4.69 -2.08
CA VAL A 32 -9.01 4.26 -3.27
C VAL A 32 -10.20 5.18 -3.59
N ASP A 33 -10.80 5.82 -2.57
CA ASP A 33 -11.93 6.74 -2.74
C ASP A 33 -11.51 8.12 -3.27
N LEU A 34 -10.24 8.52 -3.11
CA LEU A 34 -9.70 9.83 -3.52
C LEU A 34 -9.06 9.85 -4.91
N GLY A 35 -8.57 8.71 -5.39
CA GLY A 35 -7.86 8.61 -6.66
C GLY A 35 -8.81 8.42 -7.83
N ASP A 36 -8.63 9.18 -8.90
CA ASP A 36 -9.18 8.83 -10.22
C ASP A 36 -8.54 7.52 -10.74
N ASP A 37 -7.35 7.19 -10.20
CA ASP A 37 -6.64 5.91 -10.33
C ASP A 37 -6.49 5.22 -8.98
N ALA A 38 -7.57 4.55 -8.57
CA ALA A 38 -7.61 3.79 -7.33
C ALA A 38 -6.52 2.71 -7.26
N ASP A 39 -6.14 2.11 -8.40
CA ASP A 39 -5.15 1.03 -8.44
C ASP A 39 -3.74 1.57 -8.12
N THR A 40 -3.32 2.67 -8.78
CA THR A 40 -2.00 3.28 -8.52
C THR A 40 -1.94 3.93 -7.15
N THR A 41 -2.93 4.74 -6.76
CA THR A 41 -2.96 5.40 -5.45
C THR A 41 -3.04 4.38 -4.31
N GLY A 42 -3.87 3.34 -4.48
CA GLY A 42 -3.97 2.23 -3.54
C GLY A 42 -2.64 1.50 -3.38
N ALA A 43 -1.97 1.14 -4.49
CA ALA A 43 -0.69 0.45 -4.42
C ALA A 43 0.41 1.28 -3.72
N ILE A 44 0.45 2.60 -3.92
CA ILE A 44 1.38 3.49 -3.23
C ILE A 44 1.05 3.53 -1.73
N TYR A 45 -0.23 3.69 -1.38
CA TYR A 45 -0.67 3.69 0.00
C TYR A 45 -0.27 2.39 0.72
N TRP A 46 -0.57 1.23 0.12
CA TRP A 46 -0.30 -0.08 0.72
C TRP A 46 1.17 -0.30 1.04
N GLN A 47 2.09 0.17 0.20
CA GLN A 47 3.54 0.09 0.47
C GLN A 47 3.93 0.91 1.71
N ILE A 48 3.46 2.16 1.79
CA ILE A 48 3.79 3.07 2.89
C ILE A 48 3.15 2.58 4.20
N ALA A 49 1.85 2.32 4.16
CA ALA A 49 1.07 1.87 5.30
C ALA A 49 1.52 0.48 5.76
N GLY A 50 1.83 -0.44 4.85
CA GLY A 50 2.30 -1.78 5.15
C GLY A 50 3.64 -1.77 5.88
N ALA A 51 4.55 -0.86 5.50
CA ALA A 51 5.82 -0.68 6.20
C ALA A 51 5.65 -0.11 7.62
N VAL A 52 4.61 0.68 7.89
CA VAL A 52 4.38 1.33 9.19
C VAL A 52 3.52 0.48 10.13
N PHE A 53 2.39 -0.04 9.65
CA PHE A 53 1.48 -0.86 10.45
C PHE A 53 1.90 -2.33 10.52
N GLY A 54 2.79 -2.77 9.61
CA GLY A 54 3.20 -4.16 9.47
C GLY A 54 2.08 -5.04 8.88
N GLU A 55 2.43 -6.27 8.51
CA GLU A 55 1.46 -7.25 7.99
C GLU A 55 0.30 -7.48 8.97
N SER A 56 0.59 -7.55 10.27
CA SER A 56 -0.43 -7.72 11.32
C SER A 56 -1.43 -6.57 11.44
N GLY A 57 -1.13 -5.40 10.87
CA GLY A 57 -2.04 -4.27 10.79
C GLY A 57 -3.02 -4.35 9.62
N ILE A 58 -2.81 -5.26 8.67
CA ILE A 58 -3.66 -5.47 7.51
C ILE A 58 -4.87 -6.32 7.93
N PRO A 59 -6.11 -5.98 7.51
CA PRO A 59 -7.27 -6.83 7.75
C PRO A 59 -7.04 -8.26 7.26
N ALA A 60 -7.13 -9.25 8.16
CA ALA A 60 -6.89 -10.66 7.83
C ALA A 60 -7.74 -11.16 6.65
N ALA A 61 -9.01 -10.74 6.59
CA ALA A 61 -9.91 -11.07 5.48
C ALA A 61 -9.43 -10.56 4.11
N TRP A 62 -8.58 -9.53 4.06
CA TRP A 62 -7.96 -9.05 2.81
C TRP A 62 -6.76 -9.92 2.42
N LEU A 63 -5.96 -10.36 3.39
CA LEU A 63 -4.86 -11.29 3.15
C LEU A 63 -5.37 -12.67 2.70
N GLU A 64 -6.49 -13.14 3.26
CA GLU A 64 -7.11 -14.43 2.90
C GLU A 64 -7.57 -14.51 1.44
N VAL A 65 -7.91 -13.37 0.83
CA VAL A 65 -8.36 -13.28 -0.58
C VAL A 65 -7.27 -12.76 -1.51
N LEU A 66 -6.09 -12.44 -0.99
CA LEU A 66 -4.97 -11.94 -1.78
C LEU A 66 -4.44 -13.06 -2.68
N HIS A 67 -4.44 -12.81 -3.99
CA HIS A 67 -3.86 -13.74 -4.94
C HIS A 67 -2.34 -13.86 -4.69
N ASP A 68 -1.87 -15.10 -4.56
CA ASP A 68 -0.46 -15.42 -4.32
C ASP A 68 0.16 -14.75 -3.08
N GLY A 69 -0.62 -14.56 -2.01
CA GLY A 69 -0.15 -13.94 -0.77
C GLY A 69 1.07 -14.62 -0.15
N ASP A 70 1.16 -15.96 -0.23
CA ASP A 70 2.31 -16.71 0.26
C ASP A 70 3.57 -16.48 -0.59
N GLY A 71 3.44 -16.38 -1.91
CA GLY A 71 4.53 -16.03 -2.82
C GLY A 71 5.05 -14.61 -2.56
N ILE A 72 4.14 -13.65 -2.38
CA ILE A 72 4.48 -12.26 -2.04
C ILE A 72 5.25 -12.21 -0.70
N ARG A 73 4.79 -12.94 0.31
CA ARG A 73 5.47 -13.01 1.62
C ARG A 73 6.88 -13.60 1.50
N SER A 74 7.03 -14.70 0.75
CA SER A 74 8.34 -15.32 0.50
C SER A 74 9.33 -14.33 -0.11
N VAL A 75 8.90 -13.56 -1.13
CA VAL A 75 9.76 -12.54 -1.76
C VAL A 75 10.11 -11.43 -0.78
N ALA A 76 9.15 -10.99 0.06
CA ALA A 76 9.41 -9.95 1.06
C ALA A 76 10.46 -10.41 2.09
N ASP A 77 10.36 -11.65 2.57
CA ASP A 77 11.31 -12.23 3.53
C ASP A 77 12.71 -12.38 2.90
N GLU A 78 12.80 -12.88 1.66
CA GLU A 78 14.08 -12.99 0.92
C GLU A 78 14.76 -11.63 0.72
N LEU A 79 13.99 -10.59 0.41
CA LEU A 79 14.50 -9.23 0.27
C LEU A 79 15.00 -8.68 1.61
N LEU A 80 14.29 -8.95 2.70
CA LEU A 80 14.68 -8.52 4.04
C LEU A 80 15.99 -9.19 4.47
N ASP A 81 16.10 -10.50 4.26
CA ASP A 81 17.30 -11.28 4.57
C ASP A 81 18.50 -10.80 3.76
N CYS A 82 18.31 -10.45 2.48
CA CYS A 82 19.39 -9.92 1.63
C CYS A 82 19.97 -8.59 2.14
N VAL A 83 19.18 -7.76 2.82
CA VAL A 83 19.60 -6.45 3.34
C VAL A 83 20.11 -6.53 4.77
N ALA A 84 19.71 -7.57 5.52
CA ALA A 84 20.15 -7.81 6.88
C ALA A 84 21.56 -8.46 6.98
N HIS A 85 22.14 -8.83 5.84
CA HIS A 85 23.50 -9.37 5.69
C HIS A 85 24.47 -8.34 5.10
#